data_AF-A0AAV0FSP5-F1
#
_entry.id   AF-A0AAV0FSP5-F1
#
_cell.length_a   1.000
_cell.length_b   1.000
_cell.length_c   1.000
_cell.angle_alpha   90.00
_cell.angle_beta   90.00
_cell.angle_gamma   90.00
#
_symmetry.space_group_name_H-M   'P 1'
#
loop_
_entity.id
_entity.type
_entity.pdbx_description
1 polymer ?
#
loop_
_entity_poly.entity_id
_entity_poly.type
_entity_poly.pdbx_seq_one_letter_code
_entity_poly.pdbx_strand_id
1 'polypeptide(L)'
;MLYVPYDMESRTLRANGYRVLCLCHLGLSQLDRAEEYINEAEKLEPTIASAFLKFKVYLQKKDNTAATSQVKAMLSCLDFTTDFLLLAAHEATACHSLPVAIASFSHILDFYSAGKSIQTSEVVIFRTLIELLSQDRNSDSDILKIVKRAYARMCELGPKAFFGNGEVGRRERNWFSVSAWNSGVRTGKEKKYDLCAEFFRLASEFYSVVTDEETEGNTVMVCQSLILAVSSIIADEKYKNVTLMETEVKQAIAMLARVQKIITSTVGENDNLIATIGHDLFFSYTWCAYDLYGRLDGMGPQQLLLIKQLASSKGSNPDHLLQIGLDAAQGPRSNHEVASLALNACLSALLAAPLPDYTTVALVLRKLISLGTIRLGDTCDDSVMELYKQAYRIMVGLKEGEYPVEEAKWLSMTAWNRAAVPVRVGHIDTAKRWMSMGLELARMVPGMETYKSCMEEFVAGFGEKIDGQGETTRSSG
;
A
#
# COMPACT_ATOMS: atom_id res chain seq x y z
N MET A 1 11.98 65.31 24.67
CA MET A 1 13.24 65.44 23.92
C MET A 1 14.39 65.26 24.88
N LEU A 2 15.09 64.14 24.83
CA LEU A 2 16.38 63.97 25.51
C LEU A 2 17.46 64.38 24.51
N TYR A 3 18.13 65.51 24.78
CA TYR A 3 19.22 66.03 23.95
C TYR A 3 20.50 65.33 24.39
N VAL A 4 20.95 64.35 23.62
CA VAL A 4 22.17 63.59 23.90
C VAL A 4 23.23 64.02 22.86
N PRO A 5 24.46 64.41 23.26
CA PRO A 5 25.51 64.98 22.38
C PRO A 5 25.91 64.07 21.20
N TYR A 6 26.62 64.51 20.17
CA TYR A 6 26.88 63.69 18.97
C TYR A 6 28.09 62.73 19.09
N ASP A 7 28.30 62.11 20.26
CA ASP A 7 29.36 61.11 20.47
C ASP A 7 28.84 59.66 20.29
N MET A 8 29.76 58.68 20.24
CA MET A 8 29.41 57.27 20.02
C MET A 8 28.55 56.70 21.17
N GLU A 9 28.78 57.12 22.42
CA GLU A 9 27.98 56.69 23.58
C GLU A 9 26.55 57.21 23.50
N SER A 10 26.37 58.45 23.06
CA SER A 10 25.07 59.05 22.81
C SER A 10 24.30 58.39 21.68
N ARG A 11 25.00 57.96 20.61
CA ARG A 11 24.37 57.23 19.51
C ARG A 11 23.73 55.93 20.01
N THR A 12 24.43 55.17 20.85
CA THR A 12 23.93 53.94 21.48
C THR A 12 22.79 54.23 22.46
N LEU A 13 22.92 55.26 23.30
CA LEU A 13 21.87 55.70 24.23
C LEU A 13 20.58 56.10 23.50
N ARG A 14 20.71 56.81 22.37
CA ARG A 14 19.58 57.22 21.53
C ARG A 14 18.92 56.04 20.83
N ALA A 15 19.70 55.08 20.33
CA ALA A 15 19.16 53.85 19.75
C ALA A 15 18.37 53.05 20.80
N ASN A 16 18.89 52.93 22.03
CA ASN A 16 18.18 52.31 23.15
C ASN A 16 16.87 53.04 23.49
N GLY A 17 16.89 54.37 23.51
CA GLY A 17 15.68 55.18 23.72
C GLY A 17 14.61 54.90 22.67
N TYR A 18 14.99 54.81 21.39
CA TYR A 18 14.05 54.45 20.32
C TYR A 18 13.53 53.01 20.42
N ARG A 19 14.35 52.03 20.82
CA ARG A 19 13.89 50.65 21.08
C ARG A 19 12.86 50.59 22.21
N VAL A 20 13.05 51.35 23.28
CA VAL A 20 12.08 51.45 24.39
C VAL A 20 10.78 52.09 23.92
N LEU A 21 10.84 53.17 23.13
CA LEU A 21 9.64 53.78 22.55
C LEU A 21 8.89 52.81 21.63
N CYS A 22 9.62 52.06 20.79
CA CYS A 22 9.04 50.99 19.98
C CYS A 22 8.29 49.97 20.86
N LEU A 23 8.90 49.47 21.93
CA LEU A 23 8.25 48.55 22.87
C LEU A 23 6.98 49.14 23.52
N CYS A 24 7.01 50.40 23.93
CA CYS A 24 5.82 51.08 24.46
C CYS A 24 4.70 51.14 23.41
N HIS A 25 5.02 51.52 22.17
CA HIS A 25 4.03 51.61 21.09
C HIS A 25 3.52 50.23 20.64
N LEU A 26 4.36 49.19 20.66
CA LEU A 26 3.95 47.79 20.47
C LEU A 26 2.93 47.37 21.55
N GLY A 27 3.22 47.64 22.82
CA GLY A 27 2.31 47.34 23.93
C GLY A 27 0.96 48.07 23.83
N LEU A 28 0.95 49.26 23.22
CA LEU A 28 -0.26 50.04 22.94
C LEU A 28 -0.91 49.68 21.58
N SER A 29 -0.41 48.67 20.86
CA SER A 29 -0.87 48.28 19.52
C SER A 29 -0.82 49.41 18.47
N GLN A 30 0.06 50.40 18.66
CA GLN A 30 0.31 51.50 17.71
C GLN A 30 1.44 51.12 16.74
N LEU A 31 1.13 50.18 15.83
CA LEU A 31 2.14 49.48 15.04
C LEU A 31 2.94 50.38 14.09
N ASP A 32 2.31 51.38 13.48
CA ASP A 32 3.00 52.30 12.56
C ASP A 32 4.03 53.18 13.28
N ARG A 33 3.71 53.62 14.50
CA ARG A 33 4.65 54.37 15.34
C ARG A 33 5.78 53.49 15.86
N ALA A 34 5.46 52.26 16.26
CA ALA A 34 6.48 51.29 16.64
C ALA A 34 7.47 51.03 15.50
N GLU A 35 6.96 50.91 14.26
CA GLU A 35 7.77 50.76 13.06
C GLU A 35 8.68 51.97 12.80
N GLU A 36 8.16 53.19 12.92
CA GLU A 36 8.96 54.41 12.77
C GLU A 36 10.14 54.43 13.75
N TYR A 37 9.87 54.20 15.04
CA TYR A 37 10.93 54.24 16.06
C TYR A 37 11.95 53.12 15.89
N ILE A 38 11.55 51.91 15.49
CA ILE A 38 12.53 50.83 15.30
C ILE A 38 13.40 51.04 14.06
N ASN A 39 12.85 51.62 12.99
CA ASN A 39 13.63 52.01 11.82
C ASN A 39 14.69 53.06 12.17
N GLU A 40 14.35 54.04 13.02
CA GLU A 40 15.32 55.02 13.52
C GLU A 40 16.38 54.39 14.44
N ALA A 41 16.00 53.43 15.28
CA ALA A 41 16.95 52.68 16.10
C ALA A 41 17.93 51.87 15.25
N GLU A 42 17.46 51.20 14.20
CA GLU A 42 18.29 50.38 13.30
C GLU A 42 19.29 51.21 12.47
N LYS A 43 18.89 52.41 12.00
CA LYS A 43 19.81 53.35 11.33
C LYS A 43 20.95 53.79 12.24
N LEU A 44 20.65 54.00 13.53
CA LEU A 44 21.66 54.38 14.52
C LEU A 44 22.52 53.18 14.90
N GLU A 45 21.94 52.02 15.15
CA GLU A 45 22.68 50.87 15.66
C GLU A 45 22.01 49.56 15.18
N PRO A 46 22.53 48.95 14.09
CA PRO A 46 21.99 47.72 13.52
C PRO A 46 22.46 46.52 14.34
N THR A 47 21.70 46.20 15.40
CA THR A 47 21.94 45.08 16.31
C THR A 47 20.81 44.06 16.23
N ILE A 48 21.03 42.86 16.77
CA ILE A 48 20.00 41.82 16.86
C ILE A 48 18.76 42.31 17.62
N ALA A 49 18.93 43.18 18.63
CA ALA A 49 17.82 43.76 19.37
C ALA A 49 16.92 44.63 18.47
N SER A 50 17.52 45.47 17.61
CA SER A 50 16.76 46.28 16.65
C SER A 50 16.04 45.38 15.64
N ALA A 51 16.75 44.40 15.09
CA ALA A 51 16.23 43.50 14.08
C ALA A 51 15.08 42.63 14.61
N PHE A 52 15.19 42.12 15.84
CA PHE A 52 14.18 41.30 16.48
C PHE A 52 12.92 42.09 16.85
N LEU A 53 13.05 43.32 17.36
CA LEU A 53 11.88 44.18 17.62
C LEU A 53 11.16 44.54 16.33
N LYS A 54 11.90 44.81 15.24
CA LYS A 54 11.32 45.06 13.92
C LYS A 54 10.56 43.84 13.40
N PHE A 55 11.09 42.64 13.64
CA PHE A 55 10.38 41.39 13.38
C PHE A 55 9.06 41.30 14.16
N LYS A 56 9.05 41.63 15.46
CA LYS A 56 7.82 41.66 16.27
C LYS A 56 6.79 42.65 15.74
N VAL A 57 7.22 43.83 15.27
CA VAL A 57 6.33 44.80 14.62
C VAL A 57 5.68 44.18 13.38
N TYR A 58 6.47 43.62 12.44
CA TYR A 58 5.91 43.01 11.23
C TYR A 58 4.97 41.85 11.52
N LEU A 59 5.30 41.04 12.53
CA LEU A 59 4.47 39.94 12.96
C LEU A 59 3.11 40.41 13.49
N GLN A 60 3.08 41.46 14.33
CA GLN A 60 1.82 42.04 14.81
C GLN A 60 1.02 42.76 13.72
N LYS A 61 1.69 43.31 12.70
CA LYS A 61 1.05 43.86 11.50
C LYS A 61 0.48 42.79 10.57
N LYS A 62 0.72 41.50 10.85
CA LYS A 62 0.37 40.36 9.99
C LYS A 62 1.05 40.39 8.62
N ASP A 63 2.19 41.08 8.50
CA ASP A 63 3.00 41.07 7.28
C ASP A 63 3.98 39.89 7.32
N ASN A 64 3.52 38.74 6.85
CA ASN A 64 4.31 37.52 6.82
C ASN A 64 5.56 37.64 5.93
N THR A 65 5.51 38.46 4.87
CA THR A 65 6.62 38.62 3.93
C THR A 65 7.76 39.45 4.52
N ALA A 66 7.42 40.57 5.15
CA ALA A 66 8.37 41.40 5.86
C ALA A 66 8.92 40.68 7.09
N ALA A 67 8.07 39.99 7.87
CA ALA A 67 8.51 39.22 9.03
C ALA A 67 9.50 38.11 8.62
N THR A 68 9.22 37.34 7.57
CA THR A 68 10.13 36.29 7.06
C THR A 68 11.44 36.88 6.55
N SER A 69 11.40 38.02 5.86
CA SER A 69 12.61 38.72 5.40
C SER A 69 13.44 39.21 6.59
N GLN A 70 12.78 39.70 7.64
CA GLN A 70 13.43 40.15 8.86
C GLN A 70 14.10 39.00 9.62
N VAL A 71 13.53 37.78 9.61
CA VAL A 71 14.20 36.59 10.16
C VAL A 71 15.56 36.36 9.51
N LYS A 72 15.67 36.56 8.17
CA LYS A 72 16.95 36.47 7.45
C LYS A 72 17.90 37.61 7.80
N ALA A 73 17.36 38.82 7.97
CA ALA A 73 18.16 39.98 8.38
C ALA A 73 18.81 39.77 9.75
N MET A 74 18.09 39.16 10.71
CA MET A 74 18.64 38.80 12.03
C MET A 74 19.90 37.93 11.94
N LEU A 75 19.96 37.01 10.96
CA LEU A 75 21.12 36.12 10.76
C LEU A 75 22.38 36.87 10.32
N SER A 76 22.22 38.09 9.81
CA SER A 76 23.32 38.93 9.33
C SER A 76 23.87 39.86 10.42
N CYS A 77 23.22 39.93 11.59
CA CYS A 77 23.68 40.74 12.71
C CYS A 77 24.94 40.13 13.34
N LEU A 78 25.94 40.96 13.65
CA LEU A 78 27.23 40.52 14.23
C LEU A 78 27.06 39.91 15.63
N ASP A 79 26.06 40.38 16.38
CA ASP A 79 25.72 39.96 17.74
C ASP A 79 24.62 38.88 17.78
N PHE A 80 24.33 38.24 16.63
CA PHE A 80 23.31 37.20 16.53
C PHE A 80 23.67 35.95 17.34
N THR A 81 22.67 35.42 18.07
CA THR A 81 22.70 34.10 18.71
C THR A 81 21.52 33.25 18.24
N THR A 82 21.69 31.93 18.24
CA THR A 82 20.66 30.97 17.78
C THR A 82 19.38 31.02 18.63
N ASP A 83 19.46 31.49 19.88
CA ASP A 83 18.31 31.67 20.77
C ASP A 83 17.27 32.64 20.19
N PHE A 84 17.70 33.66 19.44
CA PHE A 84 16.77 34.61 18.79
C PHE A 84 15.94 33.97 17.67
N LEU A 85 16.46 32.93 17.00
CA LEU A 85 15.66 32.18 16.03
C LEU A 85 14.57 31.36 16.70
N LEU A 86 14.89 30.71 17.83
CA LEU A 86 13.93 29.94 18.61
C LEU A 86 12.84 30.87 19.16
N LEU A 87 13.24 32.04 19.67
CA LEU A 87 12.31 33.06 20.13
C LEU A 87 11.41 33.57 18.99
N ALA A 88 11.97 33.84 17.81
CA ALA A 88 11.21 34.25 16.64
C ALA A 88 10.19 33.19 16.21
N ALA A 89 10.57 31.91 16.25
CA ALA A 89 9.67 30.80 15.95
C ALA A 89 8.50 30.73 16.94
N HIS A 90 8.78 30.80 18.24
CA HIS A 90 7.74 30.78 19.28
C HIS A 90 6.80 31.99 19.22
N GLU A 91 7.33 33.19 18.99
CA GLU A 91 6.53 34.40 18.81
C GLU A 91 5.63 34.28 17.57
N ALA A 92 6.16 33.77 16.46
CA ALA A 92 5.37 33.54 15.25
C ALA A 92 4.25 32.52 15.47
N THR A 93 4.51 31.44 16.21
CA THR A 93 3.48 30.48 16.62
C THR A 93 2.42 31.12 17.52
N ALA A 94 2.82 31.92 18.51
CA ALA A 94 1.91 32.63 19.42
C ALA A 94 1.04 33.66 18.69
N CYS A 95 1.57 34.28 17.63
CA CYS A 95 0.81 35.19 16.76
C CYS A 95 0.01 34.49 15.66
N HIS A 96 -0.05 33.15 15.66
CA HIS A 96 -0.70 32.33 14.64
C HIS A 96 -0.21 32.60 13.20
N SER A 97 1.04 33.06 13.04
CA SER A 97 1.67 33.22 11.73
C SER A 97 2.44 31.95 11.36
N LEU A 98 1.70 30.97 10.81
CA LEU A 98 2.27 29.68 10.41
C LEU A 98 3.43 29.79 9.40
N PRO A 99 3.34 30.60 8.32
CA PRO A 99 4.41 30.68 7.34
C PRO A 99 5.73 31.18 7.93
N VAL A 100 5.65 32.16 8.85
CA VAL A 100 6.83 32.73 9.52
C VAL A 100 7.41 31.74 10.51
N ALA A 101 6.57 31.04 11.30
CA ALA A 101 7.03 30.01 12.21
C ALA A 101 7.74 28.86 11.47
N ILE A 102 7.17 28.38 10.37
CA ILE A 102 7.76 27.35 9.50
C ILE A 102 9.11 27.80 8.96
N ALA A 103 9.23 29.05 8.48
CA ALA A 103 10.49 29.60 7.98
C ALA A 103 11.55 29.70 9.10
N SER A 104 11.18 30.17 10.28
CA SER A 104 12.08 30.26 11.44
C SER A 104 12.59 28.87 11.88
N PHE A 105 11.70 27.89 12.03
CA PHE A 105 12.09 26.51 12.37
C PHE A 105 12.93 25.84 11.27
N SER A 106 12.66 26.13 9.99
CA SER A 106 13.46 25.61 8.88
C SER A 106 14.90 26.14 8.93
N HIS A 107 15.08 27.44 9.23
CA HIS A 107 16.41 28.01 9.43
C HIS A 107 17.13 27.40 10.64
N ILE A 108 16.42 27.08 11.73
CA ILE A 108 17.01 26.36 12.86
C ILE A 108 17.58 25.00 12.43
N LEU A 109 16.86 24.24 11.60
CA LEU A 109 17.33 22.95 11.06
C LEU A 109 18.59 23.09 10.19
N ASP A 110 18.72 24.19 9.43
CA ASP A 110 19.93 24.46 8.64
C ASP A 110 21.16 24.71 9.52
N PHE A 111 20.97 25.32 10.69
CA PHE A 111 22.04 25.49 11.67
C PHE A 111 22.50 24.15 12.29
N TYR A 112 21.58 23.23 12.59
CA TYR A 112 21.98 21.87 13.01
C TYR A 112 22.78 21.15 11.92
N SER A 113 22.35 21.29 10.66
CA SER A 113 23.06 20.69 9.51
C SER A 113 24.48 21.26 9.35
N ALA A 114 24.72 22.51 9.80
CA ALA A 114 26.03 23.14 9.85
C ALA A 114 26.86 22.81 11.12
N GLY A 115 26.38 21.90 11.98
CA GLY A 115 27.07 21.48 13.20
C GLY A 115 27.07 22.51 14.34
N LYS A 116 26.18 23.50 14.29
CA LYS A 116 26.09 24.52 15.33
C LYS A 116 25.29 24.02 16.54
N SER A 117 25.79 24.31 17.73
CA SER A 117 25.10 23.98 18.98
C SER A 117 23.85 24.86 19.17
N ILE A 118 22.72 24.23 19.44
CA ILE A 118 21.44 24.86 19.75
C ILE A 118 20.91 24.17 21.02
N GLN A 119 20.30 24.94 21.92
CA GLN A 119 19.87 24.42 23.23
C GLN A 119 18.76 23.36 23.13
N THR A 120 17.86 23.51 22.16
CA THR A 120 16.77 22.56 21.93
C THR A 120 17.30 21.31 21.23
N SER A 121 16.58 20.18 21.30
CA SER A 121 16.96 18.99 20.54
C SER A 121 16.47 19.08 19.09
N GLU A 122 17.30 18.68 18.12
CA GLU A 122 16.98 18.70 16.68
C GLU A 122 15.67 17.95 16.37
N VAL A 123 15.44 16.81 17.01
CA VAL A 123 14.23 16.00 16.85
C VAL A 123 12.94 16.74 17.23
N VAL A 124 13.00 17.59 18.27
CA VAL A 124 11.86 18.38 18.73
C VAL A 124 11.51 19.46 17.70
N ILE A 125 12.52 20.03 17.02
CA ILE A 125 12.30 21.00 15.95
C ILE A 125 11.62 20.34 14.75
N PHE A 126 12.08 19.15 14.34
CA PHE A 126 11.41 18.37 13.29
C PHE A 126 9.96 18.05 13.64
N ARG A 127 9.70 17.56 14.87
CA ARG A 127 8.36 17.26 15.37
C ARG A 127 7.45 18.48 15.33
N THR A 128 7.93 19.60 15.87
CA THR A 128 7.17 20.87 15.91
C THR A 128 6.83 21.36 14.50
N LEU A 129 7.78 21.26 13.56
CA LEU A 129 7.57 21.67 12.18
C LEU A 129 6.50 20.82 11.48
N ILE A 130 6.50 19.50 11.70
CA ILE A 130 5.47 18.59 11.18
C ILE A 130 4.10 18.89 11.79
N GLU A 131 4.03 19.16 13.10
CA GLU A 131 2.79 19.54 13.80
C GLU A 131 2.20 20.84 13.24
N LEU A 132 3.04 21.86 13.01
CA LEU A 132 2.61 23.13 12.41
C LEU A 132 2.12 22.94 10.98
N LEU A 133 2.87 22.20 10.15
CA LEU A 133 2.47 21.92 8.78
C LEU A 133 1.17 21.10 8.73
N SER A 134 0.94 20.21 9.68
CA SER A 134 -0.29 19.39 9.74
C SER A 134 -1.57 20.19 10.02
N GLN A 135 -1.46 21.46 10.40
CA GLN A 135 -2.61 22.36 10.56
C GLN A 135 -3.19 22.80 9.21
N ASP A 136 -2.37 22.78 8.15
CA ASP A 136 -2.81 23.02 6.78
C ASP A 136 -3.10 21.67 6.08
N ARG A 137 -4.23 21.57 5.38
CA ARG A 137 -4.62 20.35 4.66
C ARG A 137 -3.89 20.17 3.32
N ASN A 138 -3.25 21.21 2.82
CA ASN A 138 -2.60 21.20 1.50
C ASN A 138 -1.07 21.05 1.58
N SER A 139 -0.52 20.86 2.77
CA SER A 139 0.93 20.82 3.02
C SER A 139 1.54 19.41 2.99
N ASP A 140 0.81 18.38 2.56
CA ASP A 140 1.29 16.98 2.63
C ASP A 140 2.66 16.77 1.97
N SER A 141 2.92 17.46 0.85
CA SER A 141 4.22 17.42 0.18
C SER A 141 5.34 18.01 1.05
N ASP A 142 5.06 19.11 1.75
CA ASP A 142 6.03 19.74 2.63
C ASP A 142 6.24 18.93 3.90
N ILE A 143 5.19 18.35 4.47
CA ILE A 143 5.29 17.37 5.57
C ILE A 143 6.21 16.22 5.12
N LEU A 144 6.00 15.66 3.92
CA LEU A 144 6.82 14.58 3.42
C LEU A 144 8.30 14.99 3.28
N LYS A 145 8.59 16.19 2.79
CA LYS A 145 9.98 16.72 2.72
C LYS A 145 10.62 16.78 4.10
N ILE A 146 9.90 17.27 5.10
CA ILE A 146 10.41 17.38 6.48
C ILE A 146 10.62 16.00 7.11
N VAL A 147 9.69 15.06 6.93
CA VAL A 147 9.83 13.68 7.43
C VAL A 147 11.01 12.97 6.76
N LYS A 148 11.21 13.16 5.44
CA LYS A 148 12.38 12.63 4.72
C LYS A 148 13.69 13.22 5.25
N ARG A 149 13.72 14.53 5.52
CA ARG A 149 14.89 15.20 6.11
C ARG A 149 15.18 14.67 7.51
N ALA A 150 14.15 14.48 8.34
CA ALA A 150 14.29 13.89 9.67
C ALA A 150 14.86 12.46 9.60
N TYR A 151 14.35 11.64 8.69
CA TYR A 151 14.87 10.28 8.47
C TYR A 151 16.34 10.29 8.02
N ALA A 152 16.70 11.14 7.06
CA ALA A 152 18.10 11.27 6.61
C ALA A 152 19.03 11.67 7.76
N ARG A 153 18.64 12.66 8.57
CA ARG A 153 19.39 13.10 9.76
C ARG A 153 19.52 11.99 10.80
N MET A 154 18.47 11.21 11.01
CA MET A 154 18.50 10.04 11.89
C MET A 154 19.51 8.99 11.38
N CYS A 155 19.57 8.74 10.07
CA CYS A 155 20.57 7.83 9.48
C CYS A 155 22.00 8.37 9.61
N GLU A 156 22.21 9.67 9.44
CA GLU A 156 23.53 10.32 9.56
C GLU A 156 24.08 10.30 10.99
N LEU A 157 23.24 10.64 11.97
CA LEU A 157 23.64 10.75 13.38
C LEU A 157 23.58 9.41 14.12
N GLY A 158 22.74 8.49 13.64
CA GLY A 158 22.33 7.29 14.33
C GLY A 158 21.10 7.53 15.24
N PRO A 159 20.27 6.48 15.47
CA PRO A 159 19.01 6.61 16.22
C PRO A 159 19.15 7.23 17.61
N LYS A 160 20.19 6.84 18.34
CA LYS A 160 20.44 7.27 19.72
C LYS A 160 20.78 8.76 19.81
N ALA A 161 21.62 9.25 18.91
CA ALA A 161 21.99 10.66 18.87
C ALA A 161 20.84 11.54 18.36
N PHE A 162 19.99 11.00 17.48
CA PHE A 162 18.86 11.75 16.93
C PHE A 162 17.65 11.78 17.87
N PHE A 163 17.11 10.62 18.27
CA PHE A 163 15.92 10.53 19.11
C PHE A 163 16.22 10.76 20.60
N GLY A 164 17.44 10.48 21.04
CA GLY A 164 17.83 10.46 22.44
C GLY A 164 17.86 9.05 23.04
N ASN A 165 18.07 8.99 24.36
CA ASN A 165 18.29 7.74 25.09
C ASN A 165 17.02 7.27 25.83
N GLY A 166 16.92 5.96 26.06
CA GLY A 166 15.87 5.33 26.86
C GLY A 166 14.46 5.69 26.39
N GLU A 167 13.57 5.95 27.36
CA GLU A 167 12.15 6.21 27.09
C GLU A 167 11.87 7.52 26.33
N VAL A 168 12.78 8.50 26.39
CA VAL A 168 12.65 9.72 25.58
C VAL A 168 12.85 9.38 24.11
N GLY A 169 13.93 8.65 23.80
CA GLY A 169 14.21 8.20 22.43
C GLY A 169 13.11 7.29 21.87
N ARG A 170 12.59 6.37 22.69
CA ARG A 170 11.47 5.50 22.32
C ARG A 170 10.21 6.29 21.96
N ARG A 171 9.85 7.29 22.78
CA ARG A 171 8.67 8.15 22.52
C ARG A 171 8.81 8.96 21.25
N GLU A 172 9.98 9.57 21.01
CA GLU A 172 10.22 10.34 19.79
C GLU A 172 10.17 9.44 18.55
N ARG A 173 10.85 8.28 18.56
CA ARG A 173 10.75 7.29 17.47
C ARG A 173 9.29 6.92 17.19
N ASN A 174 8.54 6.54 18.22
CA ASN A 174 7.14 6.14 18.08
C ASN A 174 6.28 7.28 17.52
N TRP A 175 6.54 8.53 17.94
CA TRP A 175 5.84 9.70 17.42
C TRP A 175 6.08 9.86 15.91
N PHE A 176 7.32 9.75 15.42
CA PHE A 176 7.61 9.82 13.98
C PHE A 176 6.99 8.66 13.21
N SER A 177 7.06 7.43 13.73
CA SER A 177 6.44 6.26 13.11
C SER A 177 4.93 6.41 12.95
N VAL A 178 4.24 6.81 14.03
CA VAL A 178 2.78 7.01 14.05
C VAL A 178 2.38 8.20 13.18
N SER A 179 3.16 9.28 13.18
CA SER A 179 2.88 10.47 12.37
C SER A 179 3.00 10.19 10.87
N ALA A 180 4.03 9.43 10.47
CA ALA A 180 4.18 8.96 9.09
C ALA A 180 3.03 8.03 8.69
N TRP A 181 2.67 7.06 9.55
CA TRP A 181 1.54 6.16 9.34
C TRP A 181 0.22 6.93 9.16
N ASN A 182 -0.10 7.86 10.06
CA ASN A 182 -1.33 8.64 10.01
C ASN A 182 -1.39 9.54 8.76
N SER A 183 -0.26 10.08 8.32
CA SER A 183 -0.17 10.83 7.05
C SER A 183 -0.39 9.92 5.84
N GLY A 184 0.13 8.69 5.86
CA GLY A 184 -0.13 7.66 4.85
C GLY A 184 -1.62 7.31 4.77
N VAL A 185 -2.26 6.98 5.90
CA VAL A 185 -3.70 6.66 5.94
C VAL A 185 -4.55 7.82 5.41
N ARG A 186 -4.21 9.06 5.78
CA ARG A 186 -4.93 10.26 5.34
C ARG A 186 -4.81 10.47 3.83
N THR A 187 -3.58 10.50 3.32
CA THR A 187 -3.31 10.70 1.88
C THR A 187 -3.91 9.58 1.02
N GLY A 188 -3.92 8.34 1.51
CA GLY A 188 -4.62 7.22 0.86
C GLY A 188 -6.14 7.43 0.76
N LYS A 189 -6.80 7.91 1.84
CA LYS A 189 -8.24 8.26 1.81
C LYS A 189 -8.55 9.39 0.83
N GLU A 190 -7.60 10.32 0.67
CA GLU A 190 -7.68 11.43 -0.28
C GLU A 190 -7.26 11.07 -1.71
N LYS A 191 -6.91 9.79 -1.97
CA LYS A 191 -6.45 9.27 -3.26
C LYS A 191 -5.14 9.91 -3.77
N LYS A 192 -4.32 10.45 -2.87
CA LYS A 192 -2.95 10.92 -3.13
C LYS A 192 -1.98 9.74 -2.94
N TYR A 193 -2.10 8.74 -3.81
CA TYR A 193 -1.47 7.42 -3.61
C TYR A 193 0.07 7.44 -3.68
N ASP A 194 0.64 8.36 -4.46
CA ASP A 194 2.07 8.63 -4.51
C ASP A 194 2.64 9.08 -3.15
N LEU A 195 1.98 10.04 -2.49
CA LEU A 195 2.36 10.48 -1.15
C LEU A 195 2.10 9.39 -0.12
N CYS A 196 0.98 8.67 -0.25
CA CYS A 196 0.61 7.56 0.61
C CYS A 196 1.70 6.48 0.65
N ALA A 197 2.21 6.08 -0.52
CA ALA A 197 3.29 5.11 -0.65
C ALA A 197 4.55 5.56 0.10
N GLU A 198 4.96 6.82 -0.07
CA GLU A 198 6.16 7.35 0.55
C GLU A 198 6.03 7.51 2.07
N PHE A 199 4.87 7.91 2.56
CA PHE A 199 4.61 8.00 4.00
C PHE A 199 4.64 6.63 4.68
N PHE A 200 4.02 5.61 4.08
CA PHE A 200 4.09 4.26 4.61
C PHE A 200 5.50 3.67 4.51
N ARG A 201 6.25 3.97 3.45
CA ARG A 201 7.67 3.60 3.36
C ARG A 201 8.45 4.18 4.53
N LEU A 202 8.32 5.49 4.80
CA LEU A 202 9.00 6.14 5.93
C LEU A 202 8.54 5.58 7.29
N ALA A 203 7.24 5.30 7.46
CA ALA A 203 6.73 4.67 8.68
C ALA A 203 7.41 3.32 8.93
N SER A 204 7.58 2.50 7.87
CA SER A 204 8.28 1.21 7.98
C SER A 204 9.73 1.37 8.42
N GLU A 205 10.42 2.42 7.95
CA GLU A 205 11.79 2.66 8.36
C GLU A 205 11.87 3.08 9.83
N PHE A 206 11.02 4.00 10.29
CA PHE A 206 11.00 4.39 11.70
C PHE A 206 10.59 3.25 12.64
N TYR A 207 9.61 2.42 12.26
CA TYR A 207 9.23 1.24 13.06
C TYR A 207 10.33 0.17 13.13
N SER A 208 11.24 0.15 12.15
CA SER A 208 12.36 -0.80 12.12
C SER A 208 13.57 -0.39 12.94
N VAL A 209 13.60 0.85 13.43
CA VAL A 209 14.67 1.34 14.29
C VAL A 209 14.58 0.66 15.66
N VAL A 210 15.64 -0.04 16.05
CA VAL A 210 15.78 -0.65 17.38
C VAL A 210 16.50 0.32 18.32
N THR A 211 15.95 0.52 19.52
CA THR A 211 16.57 1.30 20.60
C THR A 211 17.17 0.38 21.67
N ASP A 212 18.15 0.86 22.45
CA ASP A 212 18.99 0.10 23.41
C ASP A 212 18.26 -0.89 24.37
N GLU A 213 16.94 -0.78 24.55
CA GLU A 213 16.12 -1.61 25.44
C GLU A 213 15.20 -2.62 24.71
N GLU A 214 15.12 -2.56 23.38
CA GLU A 214 14.27 -3.46 22.57
C GLU A 214 15.17 -4.48 21.86
N THR A 215 14.78 -5.76 21.87
CA THR A 215 15.48 -6.82 21.13
C THR A 215 15.16 -6.76 19.63
N GLU A 216 13.95 -6.34 19.28
CA GLU A 216 13.49 -6.17 17.89
C GLU A 216 12.55 -4.96 17.76
N GLY A 217 12.53 -4.34 16.59
CA GLY A 217 11.58 -3.26 16.26
C GLY A 217 10.14 -3.78 16.14
N ASN A 218 9.19 -2.89 15.83
CA ASN A 218 7.79 -3.30 15.67
C ASN A 218 7.58 -3.99 14.30
N THR A 219 8.00 -5.25 14.21
CA THR A 219 8.00 -6.07 12.99
C THR A 219 6.63 -6.16 12.34
N VAL A 220 5.55 -6.23 13.13
CA VAL A 220 4.16 -6.16 12.65
C VAL A 220 3.95 -4.87 11.87
N MET A 221 4.17 -3.71 12.51
CA MET A 221 3.95 -2.41 11.86
C MET A 221 4.88 -2.16 10.68
N VAL A 222 6.10 -2.71 10.69
CA VAL A 222 6.99 -2.70 9.52
C VAL A 222 6.32 -3.44 8.35
N CYS A 223 5.83 -4.66 8.58
CA CYS A 223 5.14 -5.44 7.56
C CYS A 223 3.89 -4.72 7.05
N GLN A 224 3.03 -4.23 7.93
CA GLN A 224 1.81 -3.52 7.53
C GLN A 224 2.13 -2.28 6.69
N SER A 225 3.13 -1.50 7.10
CA SER A 225 3.53 -0.29 6.39
C SER A 225 4.09 -0.61 5.01
N LEU A 226 4.95 -1.63 4.87
CA LEU A 226 5.51 -2.02 3.57
C LEU A 226 4.44 -2.56 2.61
N ILE A 227 3.50 -3.38 3.11
CA ILE A 227 2.39 -3.90 2.31
C ILE A 227 1.53 -2.74 1.80
N LEU A 228 1.11 -1.83 2.68
CA LEU A 228 0.30 -0.67 2.30
C LEU A 228 1.04 0.29 1.37
N ALA A 229 2.35 0.45 1.54
CA ALA A 229 3.16 1.25 0.61
C ALA A 229 3.13 0.66 -0.80
N VAL A 230 3.33 -0.65 -0.93
CA VAL A 230 3.29 -1.33 -2.24
C VAL A 230 1.88 -1.36 -2.83
N SER A 231 0.86 -1.59 -2.01
CA SER A 231 -0.55 -1.47 -2.46
C SER A 231 -0.84 -0.06 -2.96
N SER A 232 -0.28 0.98 -2.33
CA SER A 232 -0.42 2.37 -2.76
C SER A 232 0.30 2.64 -4.09
N ILE A 233 1.48 2.06 -4.32
CA ILE A 233 2.18 2.16 -5.62
C ILE A 233 1.32 1.58 -6.75
N ILE A 234 0.76 0.39 -6.55
CA ILE A 234 -0.12 -0.26 -7.54
C ILE A 234 -1.44 0.52 -7.70
N ALA A 235 -1.98 1.10 -6.62
CA ALA A 235 -3.18 1.93 -6.68
C ALA A 235 -2.93 3.25 -7.44
N ASP A 236 -1.77 3.89 -7.25
CA ASP A 236 -1.38 5.11 -7.96
C ASP A 236 -1.29 4.87 -9.47
N GLU A 237 -0.66 3.75 -9.86
CA GLU A 237 -0.59 3.30 -11.24
C GLU A 237 -1.97 3.20 -11.89
N LYS A 238 -2.89 2.47 -11.23
CA LYS A 238 -4.28 2.30 -11.71
C LYS A 238 -5.05 3.61 -11.74
N TYR A 239 -4.83 4.47 -10.75
CA TYR A 239 -5.53 5.76 -10.65
C TYR A 239 -5.08 6.75 -11.72
N LYS A 240 -3.78 6.83 -11.99
CA LYS A 240 -3.20 7.69 -13.01
C LYS A 240 -3.26 7.09 -14.42
N ASN A 241 -3.58 5.80 -14.53
CA ASN A 241 -3.56 5.03 -15.78
C ASN A 241 -2.18 5.11 -16.49
N VAL A 242 -1.12 5.04 -15.68
CA VAL A 242 0.28 5.00 -16.11
C VAL A 242 0.79 3.58 -15.91
N THR A 243 1.84 3.15 -16.62
CA THR A 243 2.49 1.85 -16.38
C THR A 243 3.72 2.06 -15.52
N LEU A 244 3.89 1.28 -14.45
CA LEU A 244 5.10 1.31 -13.64
C LEU A 244 6.34 0.92 -14.46
N MET A 245 7.44 1.65 -14.27
CA MET A 245 8.73 1.29 -14.82
C MET A 245 9.30 0.04 -14.15
N GLU A 246 10.14 -0.70 -14.86
CA GLU A 246 10.79 -1.91 -14.32
C GLU A 246 11.58 -1.63 -13.03
N THR A 247 12.19 -0.44 -12.91
CA THR A 247 12.89 0.01 -11.69
C THR A 247 11.94 0.16 -10.51
N GLU A 248 10.76 0.73 -10.72
CA GLU A 248 9.72 0.92 -9.69
C GLU A 248 9.14 -0.43 -9.27
N VAL A 249 8.92 -1.34 -10.22
CA VAL A 249 8.50 -2.73 -9.95
C VAL A 249 9.54 -3.45 -9.09
N LYS A 250 10.83 -3.37 -9.44
CA LYS A 250 11.93 -3.97 -8.66
C LYS A 250 12.01 -3.38 -7.25
N GLN A 251 11.80 -2.08 -7.09
CA GLN A 251 11.78 -1.43 -5.78
C GLN A 251 10.61 -1.94 -4.93
N ALA A 252 9.41 -2.03 -5.49
CA ALA A 252 8.24 -2.57 -4.80
C ALA A 252 8.44 -4.05 -4.41
N ILE A 253 9.04 -4.85 -5.28
CA ILE A 253 9.40 -6.25 -4.97
C ILE A 253 10.41 -6.32 -3.82
N ALA A 254 11.43 -5.45 -3.79
CA ALA A 254 12.40 -5.42 -2.69
C ALA A 254 11.73 -5.11 -1.34
N MET A 255 10.71 -4.24 -1.33
CA MET A 255 9.91 -3.96 -0.14
C MET A 255 9.14 -5.20 0.32
N LEU A 256 8.50 -5.94 -0.58
CA LEU A 256 7.80 -7.19 -0.24
C LEU A 256 8.77 -8.31 0.15
N ALA A 257 9.98 -8.36 -0.41
CA ALA A 257 11.00 -9.32 -0.02
C ALA A 257 11.46 -9.08 1.44
N ARG A 258 11.50 -7.82 1.88
CA ARG A 258 11.75 -7.47 3.29
C ARG A 258 10.63 -7.97 4.20
N VAL A 259 9.37 -7.84 3.79
CA VAL A 259 8.21 -8.42 4.51
C VAL A 259 8.36 -9.94 4.61
N GLN A 260 8.66 -10.60 3.49
CA GLN A 260 8.85 -12.05 3.46
C GLN A 260 9.98 -12.49 4.40
N LYS A 261 11.11 -11.79 4.38
CA LYS A 261 12.24 -12.07 5.27
C LYS A 261 11.82 -12.05 6.73
N ILE A 262 11.10 -10.99 7.15
CA ILE A 262 10.59 -10.85 8.53
C ILE A 262 9.65 -12.02 8.86
N ILE A 263 8.70 -12.33 7.98
CA ILE A 263 7.78 -13.44 8.18
C ILE A 263 8.52 -14.78 8.26
N THR A 264 9.60 -14.98 7.51
CA THR A 264 10.34 -16.26 7.53
C THR A 264 11.34 -16.38 8.68
N SER A 265 11.87 -15.27 9.20
CA SER A 265 12.86 -15.28 10.29
C SER A 265 12.27 -15.65 11.65
N THR A 266 10.95 -15.51 11.83
CA THR A 266 10.28 -15.77 13.11
C THR A 266 9.82 -17.23 13.26
N VAL A 267 10.67 -18.18 12.86
CA VAL A 267 10.35 -19.63 12.78
C VAL A 267 9.75 -20.14 14.10
N GLY A 268 8.50 -20.59 14.04
CA GLY A 268 7.71 -21.06 15.20
C GLY A 268 6.59 -20.09 15.61
N GLU A 269 6.75 -18.80 15.33
CA GLU A 269 5.74 -17.75 15.56
C GLU A 269 5.12 -17.23 14.25
N ASN A 270 5.50 -17.75 13.07
CA ASN A 270 4.95 -17.31 11.78
C ASN A 270 3.41 -17.33 11.73
N ASP A 271 2.80 -18.38 12.27
CA ASP A 271 1.34 -18.48 12.36
C ASP A 271 0.77 -17.39 13.28
N ASN A 272 1.47 -17.04 14.37
CA ASN A 272 1.10 -15.96 15.28
C ASN A 272 1.30 -14.59 14.62
N LEU A 273 2.38 -14.37 13.87
CA LEU A 273 2.64 -13.10 13.20
C LEU A 273 1.67 -12.85 12.04
N ILE A 274 1.34 -13.88 11.25
CA ILE A 274 0.32 -13.78 10.20
C ILE A 274 -1.06 -13.52 10.82
N ALA A 275 -1.41 -14.21 11.91
CA ALA A 275 -2.63 -13.93 12.66
C ALA A 275 -2.65 -12.50 13.24
N THR A 276 -1.51 -12.00 13.70
CA THR A 276 -1.37 -10.65 14.29
C THR A 276 -1.39 -9.55 13.23
N ILE A 277 -0.78 -9.78 12.06
CA ILE A 277 -0.82 -8.87 10.91
C ILE A 277 -2.24 -8.79 10.34
N GLY A 278 -2.99 -9.89 10.41
CA GLY A 278 -4.36 -10.03 9.93
C GLY A 278 -4.43 -10.70 8.56
N HIS A 279 -5.41 -11.57 8.38
CA HIS A 279 -5.60 -12.37 7.16
C HIS A 279 -5.80 -11.52 5.90
N ASP A 280 -6.51 -10.39 6.00
CA ASP A 280 -6.75 -9.48 4.86
C ASP A 280 -5.47 -8.80 4.38
N LEU A 281 -4.56 -8.50 5.31
CA LEU A 281 -3.30 -7.86 4.96
C LEU A 281 -2.29 -8.88 4.41
N PHE A 282 -2.31 -10.12 4.91
CA PHE A 282 -1.56 -11.21 4.28
C PHE A 282 -2.06 -11.49 2.87
N PHE A 283 -3.37 -11.47 2.64
CA PHE A 283 -3.92 -11.54 1.29
C PHE A 283 -3.45 -10.36 0.42
N SER A 284 -3.49 -9.13 0.95
CA SER A 284 -3.00 -7.94 0.24
C SER A 284 -1.52 -8.07 -0.14
N TYR A 285 -0.68 -8.62 0.75
CA TYR A 285 0.71 -8.97 0.44
C TYR A 285 0.80 -9.95 -0.73
N THR A 286 0.08 -11.08 -0.66
CA THR A 286 0.10 -12.12 -1.68
C THR A 286 -0.40 -11.58 -3.03
N TRP A 287 -1.46 -10.78 -3.01
CA TRP A 287 -2.02 -10.15 -4.18
C TRP A 287 -1.04 -9.21 -4.87
N CYS A 288 -0.43 -8.29 -4.10
CA CYS A 288 0.56 -7.36 -4.62
C CYS A 288 1.81 -8.09 -5.15
N ALA A 289 2.31 -9.10 -4.43
CA ALA A 289 3.46 -9.88 -4.86
C ALA A 289 3.16 -10.66 -6.15
N TYR A 290 1.98 -11.28 -6.26
CA TYR A 290 1.54 -11.98 -7.46
C TYR A 290 1.52 -11.05 -8.68
N ASP A 291 0.91 -9.88 -8.56
CA ASP A 291 0.83 -8.90 -9.65
C ASP A 291 2.23 -8.40 -10.06
N LEU A 292 3.09 -8.06 -9.09
CA LEU A 292 4.43 -7.55 -9.36
C LEU A 292 5.35 -8.62 -9.98
N TYR A 293 5.31 -9.86 -9.49
CA TYR A 293 6.07 -10.96 -10.09
C TYR A 293 5.63 -11.23 -11.52
N GLY A 294 4.34 -11.12 -11.82
CA GLY A 294 3.84 -11.29 -13.19
C GLY A 294 4.39 -10.26 -14.19
N ARG A 295 4.95 -9.14 -13.71
CA ARG A 295 5.53 -8.07 -14.55
C ARG A 295 6.99 -8.30 -14.93
N LEU A 296 7.67 -9.26 -14.30
CA LEU A 296 9.07 -9.56 -14.56
C LEU A 296 9.21 -10.94 -15.21
N ASP A 297 10.07 -11.03 -16.22
CA ASP A 297 10.35 -12.29 -16.89
C ASP A 297 10.98 -13.30 -15.94
N GLY A 298 10.53 -14.55 -16.02
CA GLY A 298 11.08 -15.67 -15.25
C GLY A 298 10.57 -15.82 -13.81
N MET A 299 9.63 -14.99 -13.35
CA MET A 299 9.10 -15.03 -11.98
C MET A 299 7.86 -15.93 -11.79
N GLY A 300 7.45 -16.68 -12.82
CA GLY A 300 6.33 -17.63 -12.74
C GLY A 300 6.44 -18.66 -11.60
N PRO A 301 7.62 -19.28 -11.35
CA PRO A 301 7.81 -20.19 -10.22
C PRO A 301 7.57 -19.54 -8.85
N GLN A 302 7.94 -18.26 -8.70
CA GLN A 302 7.77 -17.48 -7.48
C GLN A 302 6.28 -17.18 -7.24
N GLN A 303 5.53 -16.85 -8.29
CA GLN A 303 4.07 -16.75 -8.20
C GLN A 303 3.44 -18.07 -7.71
N LEU A 304 3.88 -19.21 -8.27
CA LEU A 304 3.35 -20.52 -7.87
C LEU A 304 3.69 -20.86 -6.42
N LEU A 305 4.91 -20.61 -5.97
CA LEU A 305 5.33 -20.84 -4.59
C LEU A 305 4.52 -19.99 -3.61
N LEU A 306 4.30 -18.72 -3.95
CA LEU A 306 3.52 -17.78 -3.14
C LEU A 306 2.08 -18.27 -2.94
N ILE A 307 1.41 -18.71 -4.01
CA ILE A 307 0.03 -19.20 -3.90
C ILE A 307 -0.04 -20.55 -3.17
N LYS A 308 0.96 -21.42 -3.34
CA LYS A 308 1.07 -22.66 -2.53
C LYS A 308 1.14 -22.37 -1.04
N GLN A 309 1.92 -21.35 -0.64
CA GLN A 309 2.02 -20.92 0.75
C GLN A 309 0.69 -20.39 1.28
N LEU A 310 -0.01 -19.55 0.50
CA LEU A 310 -1.34 -19.06 0.87
C LEU A 310 -2.34 -20.21 1.04
N ALA A 311 -2.42 -21.11 0.07
CA ALA A 311 -3.35 -22.26 0.10
C ALA A 311 -3.09 -23.21 1.28
N SER A 312 -1.83 -23.34 1.70
CA SER A 312 -1.42 -24.19 2.82
C SER A 312 -1.55 -23.51 4.19
N SER A 313 -1.86 -22.21 4.22
CA SER A 313 -1.96 -21.45 5.46
C SER A 313 -3.24 -21.78 6.23
N LYS A 314 -3.19 -21.77 7.57
CA LYS A 314 -4.36 -22.04 8.44
C LYS A 314 -5.50 -21.02 8.28
N GLY A 315 -5.22 -19.86 7.69
CA GLY A 315 -6.17 -18.80 7.38
C GLY A 315 -6.57 -18.71 5.91
N SER A 316 -6.39 -19.78 5.14
CA SER A 316 -6.76 -19.83 3.73
C SER A 316 -8.26 -19.59 3.58
N ASN A 317 -8.61 -18.46 2.95
CA ASN A 317 -10.00 -18.09 2.65
C ASN A 317 -10.32 -18.50 1.20
N PRO A 318 -11.39 -19.30 0.97
CA PRO A 318 -11.85 -19.64 -0.38
C PRO A 318 -12.04 -18.43 -1.30
N ASP A 319 -12.54 -17.31 -0.79
CA ASP A 319 -12.79 -16.09 -1.57
C ASP A 319 -11.49 -15.45 -2.08
N HIS A 320 -10.45 -15.45 -1.24
CA HIS A 320 -9.12 -14.96 -1.61
C HIS A 320 -8.49 -15.85 -2.71
N LEU A 321 -8.63 -17.17 -2.57
CA LEU A 321 -8.15 -18.11 -3.58
C LEU A 321 -8.93 -18.01 -4.89
N LEU A 322 -10.24 -17.81 -4.82
CA LEU A 322 -11.08 -17.57 -5.99
C LEU A 322 -10.63 -16.32 -6.72
N GLN A 323 -10.45 -15.21 -6.01
CA GLN A 323 -10.05 -13.93 -6.57
C GLN A 323 -8.70 -14.05 -7.30
N ILE A 324 -7.70 -14.71 -6.70
CA ILE A 324 -6.39 -14.94 -7.34
C ILE A 324 -6.52 -15.87 -8.55
N GLY A 325 -7.33 -16.92 -8.43
CA GLY A 325 -7.56 -17.87 -9.50
C GLY A 325 -8.20 -17.23 -10.73
N LEU A 326 -9.16 -16.34 -10.54
CA LEU A 326 -9.83 -15.61 -11.61
C LEU A 326 -8.88 -14.63 -12.31
N ASP A 327 -8.12 -13.86 -11.55
CA ASP A 327 -7.14 -12.91 -12.08
C ASP A 327 -5.99 -13.62 -12.81
N ALA A 328 -5.55 -14.78 -12.32
CA ALA A 328 -4.55 -15.60 -13.00
C ALA A 328 -5.07 -16.26 -14.28
N ALA A 329 -6.39 -16.52 -14.37
CA ALA A 329 -7.00 -17.11 -15.55
C ALA A 329 -7.31 -16.08 -16.66
N GLN A 330 -7.74 -14.88 -16.28
CA GLN A 330 -8.32 -13.89 -17.21
C GLN A 330 -7.57 -12.55 -17.23
N GLY A 331 -6.58 -12.36 -16.36
CA GLY A 331 -5.83 -11.12 -16.27
C GLY A 331 -4.91 -10.87 -17.47
N PRO A 332 -4.39 -9.64 -17.61
CA PRO A 332 -3.50 -9.26 -18.71
C PRO A 332 -2.17 -10.04 -18.72
N ARG A 333 -1.82 -10.66 -17.59
CA ARG A 333 -0.62 -11.47 -17.38
C ARG A 333 -1.02 -12.84 -16.85
N SER A 334 -1.84 -13.53 -17.63
CA SER A 334 -2.42 -14.83 -17.26
C SER A 334 -1.34 -15.86 -16.93
N ASN A 335 -1.49 -16.55 -15.81
CA ASN A 335 -0.65 -17.67 -15.41
C ASN A 335 -1.57 -18.86 -15.10
N HIS A 336 -1.77 -19.73 -16.10
CA HIS A 336 -2.73 -20.82 -15.98
C HIS A 336 -2.34 -21.90 -14.97
N GLU A 337 -1.06 -21.99 -14.58
CA GLU A 337 -0.62 -22.88 -13.50
C GLU A 337 -1.04 -22.35 -12.14
N VAL A 338 -0.82 -21.06 -11.92
CA VAL A 338 -1.30 -20.38 -10.71
C VAL A 338 -2.82 -20.42 -10.64
N ALA A 339 -3.51 -20.17 -11.75
CA ALA A 339 -4.97 -20.23 -11.83
C ALA A 339 -5.49 -21.63 -11.45
N SER A 340 -4.92 -22.68 -12.04
CA SER A 340 -5.30 -24.07 -11.71
C SER A 340 -5.06 -24.38 -10.23
N LEU A 341 -3.89 -23.99 -9.68
CA LEU A 341 -3.58 -24.26 -8.29
C LEU A 341 -4.52 -23.53 -7.32
N ALA A 342 -4.75 -22.24 -7.53
CA ALA A 342 -5.61 -21.43 -6.70
C ALA A 342 -7.06 -21.93 -6.74
N LEU A 343 -7.59 -22.23 -7.93
CA LEU A 343 -8.96 -22.71 -8.10
C LEU A 343 -9.16 -24.13 -7.54
N ASN A 344 -8.19 -25.04 -7.69
CA ASN A 344 -8.28 -26.36 -7.07
C ASN A 344 -8.24 -26.28 -5.53
N ALA A 345 -7.40 -25.41 -4.97
CA ALA A 345 -7.36 -25.17 -3.53
C ALA A 345 -8.68 -24.53 -3.04
N CYS A 346 -9.23 -23.56 -3.79
CA CYS A 346 -10.52 -22.94 -3.52
C CYS A 346 -11.65 -23.99 -3.50
N LEU A 347 -11.73 -24.83 -4.54
CA LEU A 347 -12.72 -25.90 -4.64
C LEU A 347 -12.64 -26.86 -3.45
N SER A 348 -11.43 -27.27 -3.09
CA SER A 348 -11.20 -28.18 -1.95
C SER A 348 -11.66 -27.55 -0.64
N ALA A 349 -11.38 -26.25 -0.44
CA ALA A 349 -11.78 -25.52 0.76
C ALA A 349 -13.31 -25.30 0.83
N LEU A 350 -13.97 -24.98 -0.29
CA LEU A 350 -15.43 -24.84 -0.36
C LEU A 350 -16.15 -26.15 -0.04
N LEU A 351 -15.67 -27.27 -0.58
CA LEU A 351 -16.27 -28.58 -0.36
C LEU A 351 -16.03 -29.12 1.06
N ALA A 352 -14.96 -28.69 1.72
CA ALA A 352 -14.67 -29.02 3.12
C ALA A 352 -15.46 -28.15 4.13
N ALA A 353 -16.11 -27.08 3.67
CA ALA A 353 -16.90 -26.20 4.53
C ALA A 353 -18.16 -26.92 5.05
N PRO A 354 -18.64 -26.58 6.27
CA PRO A 354 -19.85 -27.20 6.84
C PRO A 354 -21.12 -26.87 6.04
N LEU A 355 -21.13 -25.74 5.35
CA LEU A 355 -22.20 -25.27 4.45
C LEU A 355 -21.57 -24.80 3.14
N PRO A 356 -21.32 -25.70 2.18
CA PRO A 356 -20.70 -25.32 0.91
C PRO A 356 -21.59 -24.39 0.08
N ASP A 357 -21.00 -23.31 -0.47
CA ASP A 357 -21.67 -22.48 -1.47
C ASP A 357 -21.56 -23.14 -2.86
N TYR A 358 -22.60 -23.88 -3.23
CA TYR A 358 -22.66 -24.58 -4.52
C TYR A 358 -22.70 -23.65 -5.74
N THR A 359 -23.05 -22.37 -5.56
CA THR A 359 -22.95 -21.37 -6.63
C THR A 359 -21.49 -21.09 -6.95
N THR A 360 -20.68 -20.86 -5.93
CA THR A 360 -19.25 -20.63 -6.09
C THR A 360 -18.51 -21.90 -6.49
N VAL A 361 -18.89 -23.07 -5.97
CA VAL A 361 -18.36 -24.37 -6.44
C VAL A 361 -18.59 -24.56 -7.93
N ALA A 362 -19.80 -24.31 -8.43
CA ALA A 362 -20.12 -24.43 -9.84
C ALA A 362 -19.31 -23.46 -10.71
N LEU A 363 -19.15 -22.21 -10.26
CA LEU A 363 -18.30 -21.22 -10.91
C LEU A 363 -16.84 -21.69 -11.01
N VAL A 364 -16.27 -22.19 -9.90
CA VAL A 364 -14.88 -22.68 -9.85
C VAL A 364 -14.69 -23.86 -10.79
N LEU A 365 -15.62 -24.84 -10.79
CA LEU A 365 -15.59 -25.99 -11.70
C LEU A 365 -15.64 -25.56 -13.16
N ARG A 366 -16.54 -24.64 -13.53
CA ARG A 366 -16.62 -24.09 -14.88
C ARG A 366 -15.29 -23.46 -15.30
N LYS A 367 -14.65 -22.69 -14.41
CA LYS A 367 -13.36 -22.04 -14.69
C LYS A 367 -12.23 -23.06 -14.84
N LEU A 368 -12.16 -24.08 -13.99
CA LEU A 368 -11.19 -25.17 -14.11
C LEU A 368 -11.34 -25.95 -15.42
N ILE A 369 -12.58 -26.31 -15.80
CA ILE A 369 -12.87 -26.98 -17.08
C ILE A 369 -12.45 -26.11 -18.27
N SER A 370 -12.75 -24.81 -18.21
CA SER A 370 -12.37 -23.85 -19.26
C SER A 370 -10.85 -23.75 -19.39
N LEU A 371 -10.13 -23.67 -18.27
CA LEU A 371 -8.66 -23.63 -18.24
C LEU A 371 -8.03 -24.91 -18.81
N GLY A 372 -8.57 -26.09 -18.45
CA GLY A 372 -8.09 -27.37 -18.96
C GLY A 372 -8.24 -27.46 -20.49
N THR A 373 -9.34 -26.93 -21.02
CA THR A 373 -9.61 -26.90 -22.47
C THR A 373 -8.67 -25.96 -23.21
N ILE A 374 -8.34 -24.80 -22.63
CA ILE A 374 -7.44 -23.80 -23.25
C ILE A 374 -5.97 -24.23 -23.21
N ARG A 375 -5.48 -24.79 -22.08
CA ARG A 375 -4.06 -25.09 -21.90
C ARG A 375 -3.55 -26.26 -22.74
N LEU A 376 -4.37 -27.29 -22.95
CA LEU A 376 -3.88 -28.63 -23.28
C LEU A 376 -4.38 -29.16 -24.62
N GLY A 377 -5.31 -28.46 -25.28
CA GLY A 377 -5.95 -28.94 -26.51
C GLY A 377 -6.49 -30.38 -26.37
N ASP A 378 -6.51 -31.12 -27.48
CA ASP A 378 -7.00 -32.51 -27.52
C ASP A 378 -6.10 -33.52 -26.76
N THR A 379 -4.93 -33.11 -26.25
CA THR A 379 -3.94 -34.05 -25.65
C THR A 379 -4.20 -34.40 -24.18
N CYS A 380 -5.17 -33.77 -23.50
CA CYS A 380 -5.43 -34.00 -22.09
C CYS A 380 -6.92 -34.10 -21.74
N ASP A 381 -7.68 -34.73 -22.64
CA ASP A 381 -9.12 -35.00 -22.50
C ASP A 381 -9.46 -35.72 -21.20
N ASP A 382 -8.55 -36.58 -20.70
CA ASP A 382 -8.73 -37.32 -19.44
C ASP A 382 -8.77 -36.40 -18.22
N SER A 383 -7.93 -35.35 -18.18
CA SER A 383 -7.91 -34.40 -17.04
C SER A 383 -9.19 -33.58 -16.98
N VAL A 384 -9.72 -33.15 -18.13
CA VAL A 384 -10.97 -32.43 -18.25
C VAL A 384 -12.13 -33.35 -17.90
N MET A 385 -12.11 -34.61 -18.36
CA MET A 385 -13.08 -35.63 -18.00
C MET A 385 -13.16 -35.88 -16.49
N GLU A 386 -12.02 -35.89 -15.78
CA GLU A 386 -12.03 -36.01 -14.31
C GLU A 386 -12.71 -34.84 -13.61
N LEU A 387 -12.62 -33.61 -14.14
CA LEU A 387 -13.36 -32.46 -13.62
C LEU A 387 -14.88 -32.62 -13.83
N TYR A 388 -15.31 -33.15 -14.97
CA TYR A 388 -16.71 -33.48 -15.22
C TYR A 388 -17.22 -34.59 -14.28
N LYS A 389 -16.43 -35.64 -14.07
CA LYS A 389 -16.72 -36.70 -13.09
C LYS A 389 -16.81 -36.15 -11.67
N GLN A 390 -15.93 -35.21 -11.30
CA GLN A 390 -15.99 -34.56 -10.00
C GLN A 390 -17.28 -33.75 -9.83
N ALA A 391 -17.67 -32.97 -10.85
CA ALA A 391 -18.93 -32.24 -10.85
C ALA A 391 -20.13 -33.18 -10.71
N TYR A 392 -20.15 -34.30 -11.45
CA TYR A 392 -21.17 -35.33 -11.34
C TYR A 392 -21.25 -35.92 -9.92
N ARG A 393 -20.11 -36.30 -9.32
CA ARG A 393 -20.05 -36.84 -7.94
C ARG A 393 -20.60 -35.84 -6.91
N ILE A 394 -20.30 -34.55 -7.08
CA ILE A 394 -20.85 -33.50 -6.23
C ILE A 394 -22.38 -33.49 -6.38
N MET A 395 -22.90 -33.37 -7.61
CA MET A 395 -24.34 -33.30 -7.87
C MET A 395 -25.11 -34.52 -7.34
N VAL A 396 -24.57 -35.73 -7.44
CA VAL A 396 -25.20 -36.96 -6.93
C VAL A 396 -25.37 -36.92 -5.40
N GLY A 397 -24.48 -36.24 -4.67
CA GLY A 397 -24.55 -36.12 -3.22
C GLY A 397 -25.55 -35.07 -2.72
N LEU A 398 -26.17 -34.29 -3.61
CA LEU A 398 -27.00 -33.14 -3.26
C LEU A 398 -28.49 -33.42 -3.43
N LYS A 399 -29.30 -32.62 -2.74
CA LYS A 399 -30.76 -32.61 -2.97
C LYS A 399 -31.07 -31.83 -4.25
N GLU A 400 -32.23 -32.12 -4.82
CA GLU A 400 -32.73 -31.40 -5.98
C GLU A 400 -32.81 -29.89 -5.70
N GLY A 401 -32.23 -29.09 -6.61
CA GLY A 401 -32.21 -27.63 -6.51
C GLY A 401 -31.06 -27.02 -5.71
N GLU A 402 -30.22 -27.81 -5.03
CA GLU A 402 -29.05 -27.28 -4.30
C GLU A 402 -27.90 -26.87 -5.23
N TYR A 403 -27.71 -27.61 -6.34
CA TYR A 403 -26.75 -27.24 -7.38
C TYR A 403 -27.40 -26.29 -8.41
N PRO A 404 -26.72 -25.21 -8.86
CA PRO A 404 -27.29 -24.28 -9.82
C PRO A 404 -27.69 -24.95 -11.15
N VAL A 405 -28.99 -24.91 -11.48
CA VAL A 405 -29.57 -25.62 -12.63
C VAL A 405 -28.92 -25.21 -13.95
N GLU A 406 -28.73 -23.92 -14.19
CA GLU A 406 -28.13 -23.42 -15.44
C GLU A 406 -26.66 -23.85 -15.60
N GLU A 407 -25.93 -23.99 -14.48
CA GLU A 407 -24.58 -24.53 -14.50
C GLU A 407 -24.57 -26.03 -14.81
N ALA A 408 -25.54 -26.77 -14.28
CA ALA A 408 -25.67 -28.20 -14.54
C ALA A 408 -26.08 -28.49 -16.00
N LYS A 409 -26.99 -27.68 -16.57
CA LYS A 409 -27.32 -27.72 -18.01
C LYS A 409 -26.08 -27.44 -18.86
N TRP A 410 -25.31 -26.42 -18.49
CA TRP A 410 -24.06 -26.11 -19.18
C TRP A 410 -23.06 -27.27 -19.12
N LEU A 411 -22.87 -27.91 -17.96
CA LEU A 411 -21.99 -29.07 -17.82
C LEU A 411 -22.42 -30.22 -18.74
N SER A 412 -23.70 -30.60 -18.70
CA SER A 412 -24.23 -31.68 -19.54
C SER A 412 -24.03 -31.39 -21.04
N MET A 413 -24.43 -30.19 -21.49
CA MET A 413 -24.34 -29.82 -22.91
C MET A 413 -22.90 -29.70 -23.39
N THR A 414 -22.00 -29.16 -22.56
CA THR A 414 -20.59 -29.00 -22.94
C THR A 414 -19.81 -30.32 -22.90
N ALA A 415 -20.17 -31.26 -22.02
CA ALA A 415 -19.64 -32.62 -22.06
C ALA A 415 -20.13 -33.36 -23.32
N TRP A 416 -21.43 -33.27 -23.63
CA TRP A 416 -22.01 -33.88 -24.82
C TRP A 416 -21.39 -33.35 -26.11
N ASN A 417 -21.27 -32.03 -26.23
CA ASN A 417 -20.71 -31.38 -27.42
C ASN A 417 -19.23 -31.72 -27.65
N ARG A 418 -18.46 -32.06 -26.59
CA ARG A 418 -17.08 -32.55 -26.75
C ARG A 418 -17.00 -33.87 -27.51
N ALA A 419 -18.06 -34.68 -27.53
CA ALA A 419 -18.09 -35.89 -28.35
C ALA A 419 -18.17 -35.61 -29.86
N ALA A 420 -18.57 -34.41 -30.29
CA ALA A 420 -18.84 -34.11 -31.70
C ALA A 420 -17.61 -34.28 -32.61
N VAL A 421 -16.42 -33.87 -32.15
CA VAL A 421 -15.17 -34.05 -32.92
C VAL A 421 -14.77 -35.54 -32.96
N PRO A 422 -14.63 -36.26 -31.83
CA PRO A 422 -14.37 -37.70 -31.82
C PRO A 422 -15.32 -38.52 -32.68
N VAL A 423 -16.62 -38.21 -32.68
CA VAL A 423 -17.62 -38.87 -33.54
C VAL A 423 -17.29 -38.69 -35.02
N ARG A 424 -16.96 -37.46 -35.46
CA ARG A 424 -16.64 -37.16 -36.87
C ARG A 424 -15.32 -37.78 -37.34
N VAL A 425 -14.34 -37.89 -36.44
CA VAL A 425 -13.00 -38.41 -36.74
C VAL A 425 -12.93 -39.94 -36.55
N GLY A 426 -13.99 -40.58 -36.06
CA GLY A 426 -14.04 -42.02 -35.85
C GLY A 426 -13.32 -42.51 -34.60
N HIS A 427 -13.01 -41.62 -33.64
CA HIS A 427 -12.44 -41.99 -32.34
C HIS A 427 -13.55 -42.49 -31.41
N ILE A 428 -14.01 -43.72 -31.68
CA ILE A 428 -15.21 -44.31 -31.08
C ILE A 428 -15.16 -44.34 -29.55
N ASP A 429 -14.04 -44.75 -28.95
CA ASP A 429 -13.95 -44.90 -27.49
C ASP A 429 -14.03 -43.54 -26.78
N THR A 430 -13.33 -42.53 -27.29
CA THR A 430 -13.40 -41.16 -26.75
C THR A 430 -14.78 -40.54 -26.98
N ALA A 431 -15.40 -40.79 -28.13
CA ALA A 431 -16.77 -40.37 -28.40
C ALA A 431 -17.77 -40.97 -27.38
N LYS A 432 -17.70 -42.29 -27.14
CA LYS A 432 -18.54 -42.98 -26.16
C LYS A 432 -18.36 -42.40 -24.75
N ARG A 433 -17.12 -42.16 -24.31
CA ARG A 433 -16.86 -41.59 -22.98
C ARG A 433 -17.52 -40.22 -22.79
N TRP A 434 -17.38 -39.31 -23.74
CA TRP A 434 -17.98 -37.97 -23.66
C TRP A 434 -19.51 -38.00 -23.77
N MET A 435 -20.08 -38.82 -24.65
CA MET A 435 -21.53 -38.99 -24.75
C MET A 435 -22.13 -39.56 -23.46
N SER A 436 -21.52 -40.61 -22.89
CA SER A 436 -21.95 -41.19 -21.63
C SER A 436 -21.92 -40.16 -20.50
N MET A 437 -20.84 -39.39 -20.37
CA MET A 437 -20.73 -38.34 -19.35
C MET A 437 -21.81 -37.24 -19.52
N GLY A 438 -22.02 -36.76 -20.74
CA GLY A 438 -23.04 -35.75 -21.03
C GLY A 438 -24.46 -36.22 -20.68
N LEU A 439 -24.77 -37.48 -20.99
CA LEU A 439 -26.05 -38.11 -20.68
C LEU A 439 -26.24 -38.38 -19.17
N GLU A 440 -25.20 -38.86 -18.49
CA GLU A 440 -25.23 -39.05 -17.03
C GLU A 440 -25.50 -37.74 -16.29
N LEU A 441 -24.85 -36.65 -16.71
CA LEU A 441 -25.13 -35.32 -16.19
C LEU A 441 -26.56 -34.87 -16.53
N ALA A 442 -27.03 -35.06 -17.77
CA ALA A 442 -28.39 -34.66 -18.18
C ALA A 442 -29.48 -35.29 -17.30
N ARG A 443 -29.27 -36.54 -16.87
CA ARG A 443 -30.22 -37.28 -16.01
C ARG A 443 -30.41 -36.66 -14.63
N MET A 444 -29.46 -35.86 -14.17
CA MET A 444 -29.48 -35.21 -12.86
C MET A 444 -30.08 -33.79 -12.90
N VAL A 445 -30.43 -33.28 -14.09
CA VAL A 445 -30.78 -31.86 -14.27
C VAL A 445 -32.27 -31.72 -14.60
N PRO A 446 -33.05 -31.03 -13.75
CA PRO A 446 -34.44 -30.72 -14.06
C PRO A 446 -34.57 -29.86 -15.32
N GLY A 447 -35.53 -30.18 -16.19
CA GLY A 447 -35.79 -29.42 -17.41
C GLY A 447 -34.93 -29.81 -18.62
N MET A 448 -34.25 -30.97 -18.56
CA MET A 448 -33.44 -31.54 -19.65
C MET A 448 -34.10 -32.77 -20.30
N GLU A 449 -35.40 -33.01 -20.08
CA GLU A 449 -36.09 -34.26 -20.44
C GLU A 449 -36.08 -34.51 -21.96
N THR A 450 -36.34 -33.47 -22.76
CA THR A 450 -36.30 -33.56 -24.23
C THR A 450 -34.89 -33.84 -24.75
N TYR A 451 -33.88 -33.15 -24.20
CA TYR A 451 -32.48 -33.39 -24.55
C TYR A 451 -32.04 -34.79 -24.16
N LYS A 452 -32.43 -35.28 -22.98
CA LYS A 452 -32.14 -36.63 -22.51
C LYS A 452 -32.68 -37.68 -23.48
N SER A 453 -33.94 -37.57 -23.90
CA SER A 453 -34.51 -38.51 -24.88
C SER A 453 -33.73 -38.52 -26.19
N CYS A 454 -33.38 -37.36 -26.74
CA CYS A 454 -32.57 -37.28 -27.96
C CYS A 454 -31.16 -37.85 -27.77
N MET A 455 -30.53 -37.62 -26.61
CA MET A 455 -29.23 -38.19 -26.28
C MET A 455 -29.28 -39.71 -26.18
N GLU A 456 -30.32 -40.28 -25.54
CA GLU A 456 -30.52 -41.73 -25.41
C GLU A 456 -30.73 -42.41 -26.76
N GLU A 457 -31.57 -41.82 -27.63
CA GLU A 457 -31.77 -42.29 -29.01
C GLU A 457 -30.47 -42.27 -29.83
N PHE A 458 -29.69 -41.19 -29.72
CA PHE A 458 -28.42 -41.06 -30.43
C PHE A 458 -27.40 -42.11 -29.97
N VAL A 459 -27.26 -42.33 -28.65
CA VAL A 459 -26.35 -43.35 -28.11
C VAL A 459 -26.74 -44.75 -28.58
N ALA A 460 -28.05 -45.07 -28.59
CA ALA A 460 -28.54 -46.36 -29.07
C ALA A 460 -28.20 -46.58 -30.55
N GLY A 461 -28.52 -45.61 -31.42
CA GLY A 461 -28.21 -45.70 -32.85
C GLY A 461 -26.71 -45.63 -33.18
N PHE A 462 -25.90 -45.01 -32.31
CA PHE A 462 -24.44 -45.00 -32.46
C PHE A 462 -23.83 -46.37 -32.17
N GLY A 463 -24.34 -47.09 -31.15
CA GLY A 463 -23.94 -48.46 -30.83
C GLY A 463 -24.17 -49.42 -32.00
N GLU A 464 -25.39 -49.43 -32.55
CA GLU A 464 -25.77 -50.30 -33.67
C GLU A 464 -24.90 -50.08 -34.93
N LYS A 465 -24.53 -48.83 -35.24
CA LYS A 465 -23.67 -48.50 -36.40
C LYS A 465 -22.24 -48.99 -36.26
N ILE A 466 -21.71 -49.05 -35.04
CA ILE A 466 -20.36 -49.55 -34.78
C ILE A 466 -20.32 -51.07 -34.84
N ASP A 467 -21.31 -51.72 -34.22
CA ASP A 467 -21.40 -53.18 -34.22
C ASP A 467 -21.63 -53.73 -35.64
N GLY A 468 -22.43 -53.03 -36.46
CA GLY A 468 -22.63 -53.37 -37.87
C GLY A 468 -21.38 -53.17 -38.76
N GLN A 469 -20.45 -52.27 -38.42
CA GLN A 469 -19.17 -52.11 -39.15
C GLN A 469 -18.14 -53.19 -38.77
N GLY A 470 -18.20 -53.71 -37.53
CA GLY A 470 -17.37 -54.82 -37.06
C GLY A 470 -17.74 -56.18 -37.69
N GLU A 471 -18.99 -56.38 -38.08
CA GLU A 471 -19.42 -57.60 -38.79
C GLU A 471 -18.99 -57.60 -40.26
N THR A 472 -19.02 -56.45 -40.94
CA THR A 472 -18.56 -56.36 -42.35
C THR A 472 -17.06 -56.54 -42.55
N THR A 473 -16.23 -56.33 -41.53
CA THR A 473 -14.77 -56.58 -41.60
C THR A 473 -14.38 -58.01 -41.28
N ARG A 474 -15.28 -58.81 -40.67
CA ARG A 474 -15.08 -60.26 -40.45
C ARG A 474 -15.60 -61.13 -41.59
N SER A 475 -16.36 -60.57 -42.53
CA SER A 475 -16.90 -61.29 -43.69
C SER A 475 -16.06 -61.19 -44.97
N SER A 476 -14.85 -60.60 -44.91
CA SER A 476 -13.92 -60.50 -46.03
C SER A 476 -12.53 -61.02 -45.64
N GLY A 477 -12.49 -62.28 -45.19
CA GLY A 477 -11.28 -63.10 -45.04
C GLY A 477 -11.19 -64.14 -46.14
#